data_AF-A0A1J5I9U3-F1
#
_entry.id   AF-A0A1J5I9U3-F1
#
_cell.length_a   1.000
_cell.length_b   1.000
_cell.length_c   1.000
_cell.angle_alpha   90.00
_cell.angle_beta   90.00
_cell.angle_gamma   90.00
#
_symmetry.space_group_name_H-M   'P 1'
#
loop_
_entity.id
_entity.type
_entity.pdbx_description
1 polymer ?
#
loop_
_entity_poly.entity_id
_entity_poly.type
_entity_poly.pdbx_seq_one_letter_code
_entity_poly.pdbx_strand_id
1 'polypeptide(L)'
;MSCLHKRALLNQTPIALERLIAHGRKYESAGLVHDAVDFYQRAVALDRLQALMESARQDGDVFLFRRICRLLEREVIADEWLALATKAEALGKQAFARTAYREAGAIPDRIVADA
;
A
#
# COMPACT_ATOMS: atom_id res chain seq x y z
N MET A 1 19.81 2.69 4.18
CA MET A 1 20.23 2.29 2.81
C MET A 1 20.96 0.94 2.86
N SER A 2 20.21 -0.16 2.76
CA SER A 2 20.78 -1.52 2.71
C SER A 2 21.63 -1.74 1.45
N CYS A 3 22.78 -2.40 1.61
CA CYS A 3 23.71 -2.72 0.53
C CYS A 3 23.08 -3.54 -0.61
N LEU A 4 22.00 -4.28 -0.33
CA LEU A 4 21.25 -5.02 -1.34
C LEU A 4 20.48 -4.11 -2.30
N HIS A 5 19.92 -3.01 -1.79
CA HIS A 5 19.15 -2.04 -2.59
C HIS A 5 20.07 -1.31 -3.57
N LYS A 6 21.27 -0.92 -3.12
CA LYS A 6 22.31 -0.35 -4.00
C LYS A 6 22.73 -1.32 -5.10
N ARG A 7 22.94 -2.60 -4.79
CA ARG A 7 23.38 -3.60 -5.77
C ARG A 7 22.33 -3.90 -6.84
N ALA A 8 21.05 -3.92 -6.47
CA ALA A 8 19.95 -4.10 -7.43
C ALA A 8 19.85 -2.91 -8.40
N LEU A 9 20.04 -1.68 -7.91
CA LEU A 9 20.05 -0.46 -8.72
C LEU A 9 21.20 -0.45 -9.74
N LEU A 10 22.39 -0.89 -9.31
CA LEU A 10 23.62 -0.85 -10.11
C LEU A 10 23.66 -1.89 -11.25
N ASN A 11 22.86 -2.95 -11.15
CA ASN A 11 22.85 -4.06 -12.12
C ASN A 11 21.72 -3.96 -13.16
N GLN A 12 20.83 -2.98 -13.07
CA GLN A 12 19.69 -2.85 -13.98
C GLN A 12 19.91 -1.70 -14.97
N THR A 13 19.75 -2.01 -16.26
CA THR A 13 19.81 -0.97 -17.30
C THR A 13 18.55 -0.10 -17.25
N PRO A 14 18.63 1.20 -17.59
CA PRO A 14 17.45 2.08 -17.64
C PRO A 14 16.30 1.50 -18.49
N ILE A 15 16.63 0.83 -19.60
CA ILE A 15 15.67 0.16 -20.48
C ILE A 15 14.91 -0.96 -19.74
N ALA A 16 15.58 -1.72 -18.87
CA ALA A 16 14.93 -2.77 -18.09
C ALA A 16 13.95 -2.17 -17.04
N LEU A 17 14.33 -1.05 -16.41
CA LEU A 17 13.47 -0.33 -15.46
C LEU A 17 12.22 0.22 -16.14
N GLU A 18 12.37 0.87 -17.30
CA GLU A 18 11.23 1.39 -18.07
C GLU A 18 10.26 0.28 -18.48
N ARG A 19 10.78 -0.89 -18.89
CA ARG A 19 9.94 -2.05 -19.20
C ARG A 19 9.15 -2.55 -17.98
N LEU A 20 9.78 -2.62 -16.81
CA LEU A 20 9.10 -3.00 -15.57
C LEU A 20 8.01 -1.99 -15.22
N ILE A 21 8.27 -0.69 -15.34
CA ILE A 21 7.26 0.36 -15.12
C ILE A 21 6.10 0.20 -16.12
N ALA A 22 6.40 -0.04 -17.39
CA ALA A 22 5.37 -0.24 -18.42
C ALA A 22 4.51 -1.49 -18.13
N HIS A 23 5.09 -2.57 -17.62
CA HIS A 23 4.33 -3.73 -17.16
C HIS A 23 3.46 -3.40 -15.95
N GLY A 24 4.01 -2.72 -14.93
CA GLY A 24 3.24 -2.28 -13.76
C GLY A 24 2.01 -1.47 -14.16
N ARG A 25 2.15 -0.54 -15.12
CA ARG A 25 1.01 0.25 -15.63
C ARG A 25 -0.07 -0.59 -16.29
N LYS A 26 0.31 -1.66 -17.02
CA LYS A 26 -0.66 -2.57 -17.63
C LYS A 26 -1.49 -3.28 -16.57
N TYR A 27 -0.85 -3.79 -15.51
CA TYR A 27 -1.55 -4.43 -14.39
C TYR A 27 -2.42 -3.44 -13.62
N GLU A 28 -1.93 -2.23 -13.37
CA GLU A 28 -2.70 -1.15 -12.75
C GLU A 28 -3.96 -0.83 -13.56
N SER A 29 -3.83 -0.64 -14.88
CA SER A 29 -4.97 -0.37 -15.77
C SER A 29 -5.98 -1.52 -15.87
N ALA A 30 -5.55 -2.74 -15.54
CA ALA A 30 -6.40 -3.93 -15.50
C ALA A 30 -7.05 -4.15 -14.12
N GLY A 31 -6.82 -3.26 -13.13
CA GLY A 31 -7.30 -3.42 -11.76
C GLY A 31 -6.50 -4.43 -10.92
N LEU A 32 -5.41 -4.99 -11.47
CA LEU A 32 -4.52 -5.94 -10.81
C LEU A 32 -3.44 -5.16 -10.01
N VAL A 33 -3.90 -4.30 -9.10
CA VAL A 33 -3.04 -3.31 -8.43
C VAL A 33 -1.97 -3.97 -7.56
N HIS A 34 -2.27 -5.11 -6.94
CA HIS A 34 -1.28 -5.86 -6.15
C HIS A 34 -0.11 -6.38 -7.01
N ASP A 35 -0.37 -6.80 -8.24
CA ASP A 35 0.68 -7.22 -9.17
C ASP A 35 1.49 -6.02 -9.66
N ALA A 36 0.81 -4.88 -9.91
CA ALA A 36 1.48 -3.64 -10.30
C ALA A 36 2.53 -3.19 -9.27
N VAL A 37 2.25 -3.34 -7.97
CA VAL A 37 3.19 -3.04 -6.88
C VAL A 37 4.48 -3.85 -7.00
N ASP A 38 4.42 -5.13 -7.36
CA ASP A 38 5.63 -5.96 -7.50
C ASP A 38 6.54 -5.47 -8.63
N PHE A 39 5.95 -5.04 -9.75
CA PHE A 39 6.70 -4.42 -10.84
C PHE A 39 7.32 -3.09 -10.44
N TYR A 40 6.56 -2.23 -9.76
CA TYR A 40 7.04 -0.93 -9.30
C TYR A 40 8.11 -1.03 -8.23
N GLN A 41 8.00 -2.00 -7.30
CA GLN A 41 9.04 -2.30 -6.32
C GLN A 41 10.34 -2.72 -7.01
N ARG A 42 10.26 -3.64 -7.98
CA ARG A 42 11.44 -4.12 -8.71
C ARG A 42 12.10 -3.02 -9.54
N ALA A 43 11.30 -2.10 -10.08
CA ALA A 43 11.77 -0.94 -10.82
C ALA A 43 12.23 0.23 -9.92
N VAL A 44 12.07 0.11 -8.60
CA VAL A 44 12.30 1.20 -7.63
C VAL A 44 11.54 2.48 -8.03
N ALA A 45 10.34 2.32 -8.57
CA ALA A 45 9.50 3.40 -9.06
C ALA A 45 8.72 4.05 -7.90
N LEU A 46 9.44 4.80 -7.06
CA LEU A 46 8.91 5.38 -5.83
C LEU A 46 7.68 6.27 -6.07
N ASP A 47 7.70 7.12 -7.11
CA ASP A 47 6.57 7.99 -7.45
C ASP A 47 5.29 7.19 -7.77
N ARG A 48 5.45 6.02 -8.40
CA ARG A 48 4.32 5.14 -8.74
C ARG A 48 3.77 4.44 -7.50
N LEU A 49 4.66 3.99 -6.61
CA LEU A 49 4.27 3.44 -5.32
C LEU A 49 3.52 4.50 -4.49
N GLN A 50 4.00 5.74 -4.45
CA GLN A 50 3.33 6.85 -3.76
C GLN A 50 1.94 7.13 -4.34
N ALA A 51 1.79 7.15 -5.67
CA ALA A 51 0.49 7.33 -6.31
C ALA A 51 -0.50 6.21 -5.94
N LEU A 52 -0.05 4.94 -5.95
CA LEU A 52 -0.87 3.81 -5.52
C LEU A 52 -1.21 3.86 -4.03
N MET A 53 -0.30 4.36 -3.19
CA MET A 53 -0.58 4.55 -1.75
C MET A 53 -1.72 5.54 -1.54
N GLU A 54 -1.72 6.67 -2.25
CA GLU A 54 -2.80 7.65 -2.12
C GLU A 54 -4.11 7.11 -2.70
N SER A 55 -4.08 6.36 -3.80
CA SER A 55 -5.27 5.64 -4.30
C SER A 55 -5.81 4.66 -3.26
N ALA A 56 -4.94 3.84 -2.65
CA ALA A 56 -5.32 2.93 -1.58
C ALA A 56 -5.95 3.66 -0.40
N ARG A 57 -5.45 4.86 -0.07
CA ARG A 57 -6.03 5.72 0.96
C ARG A 57 -7.43 6.19 0.60
N GLN A 58 -7.64 6.62 -0.64
CA GLN A 58 -8.93 7.06 -1.16
C GLN A 58 -9.94 5.90 -1.27
N ASP A 59 -9.48 4.69 -1.59
CA ASP A 59 -10.32 3.50 -1.73
C ASP A 59 -10.57 2.78 -0.40
N GLY A 60 -9.92 3.20 0.69
CA GLY A 60 -9.95 2.48 1.97
C GLY A 60 -9.32 1.08 1.89
N ASP A 61 -8.37 0.88 0.97
CA ASP A 61 -7.63 -0.38 0.86
C ASP A 61 -6.47 -0.44 1.85
N VAL A 62 -6.78 -0.92 3.04
CA VAL A 62 -5.85 -1.09 4.15
C VAL A 62 -4.68 -2.01 3.83
N PHE A 63 -4.90 -3.07 3.06
CA PHE A 63 -3.85 -4.04 2.77
C PHE A 63 -2.85 -3.49 1.77
N LEU A 64 -3.34 -2.85 0.71
CA LEU A 64 -2.51 -2.18 -0.28
C LEU A 64 -1.74 -1.02 0.34
N PHE A 65 -2.41 -0.15 1.10
CA PHE A 65 -1.79 0.98 1.78
C PHE A 65 -0.66 0.53 2.71
N ARG A 66 -0.92 -0.48 3.57
CA ARG A 66 0.08 -1.04 4.48
C ARG A 66 1.26 -1.66 3.74
N ARG A 67 0.99 -2.41 2.67
CA ARG A 67 2.05 -3.03 1.86
C ARG A 67 2.97 -1.96 1.30
N ILE A 68 2.42 -0.89 0.72
CA ILE A 68 3.21 0.17 0.11
C ILE A 68 3.99 0.97 1.16
N CYS A 69 3.39 1.29 2.32
CA CYS A 69 4.11 1.99 3.40
C CYS A 69 5.35 1.20 3.86
N ARG A 70 5.25 -0.13 3.97
CA ARG A 70 6.40 -0.99 4.28
C ARG A 70 7.47 -0.94 3.19
N LEU A 71 7.07 -0.95 1.91
CA LEU A 71 8.00 -0.86 0.78
C LEU A 71 8.73 0.47 0.73
N LEU A 72 8.05 1.55 1.11
CA LEU A 72 8.62 2.90 1.19
C LEU A 72 9.38 3.15 2.50
N GLU A 73 9.48 2.15 3.39
CA GLU A 73 10.04 2.30 4.75
C GLU A 73 9.43 3.49 5.51
N ARG A 74 8.14 3.78 5.24
CA ARG A 74 7.40 4.89 5.82
C ARG A 74 6.68 4.44 7.09
N GLU A 75 6.94 5.14 8.17
CA GLU A 75 6.17 5.00 9.40
C GLU A 75 4.79 5.65 9.25
N VAL A 76 3.75 4.93 9.66
CA VAL A 76 2.36 5.40 9.60
C VAL A 76 1.89 5.68 11.00
N ILE A 77 1.45 6.92 11.25
CA ILE A 77 0.95 7.33 12.55
C ILE A 77 -0.51 6.88 12.75
N ALA A 78 -0.95 6.82 14.00
CA ALA A 78 -2.31 6.39 14.36
C ALA A 78 -3.41 7.17 13.61
N ASP A 79 -3.26 8.49 13.45
CA ASP A 79 -4.23 9.34 12.77
C ASP A 79 -4.45 8.95 11.31
N GLU A 80 -3.41 8.48 10.62
CA GLU A 80 -3.53 8.02 9.24
C GLU A 80 -4.28 6.69 9.15
N TRP A 81 -4.03 5.79 10.10
CA TRP A 81 -4.80 4.56 10.23
C TRP A 81 -6.28 4.85 10.54
N LEU A 82 -6.57 5.82 11.40
CA LEU A 82 -7.94 6.25 11.70
C LEU A 82 -8.64 6.86 10.47
N ALA A 83 -7.95 7.73 9.72
CA ALA A 83 -8.49 8.30 8.49
C ALA A 83 -8.78 7.20 7.44
N LEU A 84 -7.90 6.20 7.34
CA LEU A 84 -8.09 5.06 6.45
C LEU A 84 -9.26 4.16 6.91
N ALA A 85 -9.40 3.96 8.22
CA ALA A 85 -10.47 3.16 8.80
C ALA A 85 -11.85 3.79 8.54
N THR A 86 -11.99 5.09 8.82
CA THR A 86 -13.23 5.84 8.58
C THR A 86 -13.60 5.87 7.10
N LYS A 87 -12.61 6.00 6.21
CA LYS A 87 -12.84 5.91 4.75
C LYS A 87 -13.32 4.54 4.32
N ALA A 88 -12.66 3.47 4.80
CA ALA A 88 -13.06 2.09 4.49
C ALA A 88 -14.48 1.78 5.01
N GLU A 89 -14.83 2.29 6.20
CA GLU A 89 -16.15 2.14 6.80
C GLU A 89 -17.23 2.84 5.99
N ALA A 90 -16.99 4.09 5.56
CA ALA A 90 -17.89 4.85 4.70
C ALA A 90 -18.14 4.18 3.33
N LEU A 91 -17.17 3.39 2.86
CA LEU A 91 -17.28 2.59 1.62
C LEU A 91 -17.89 1.19 1.86
N GLY A 92 -18.34 0.88 3.08
CA GLY A 92 -18.90 -0.43 3.44
C GLY A 92 -17.88 -1.55 3.60
N LYS A 93 -16.57 -1.26 3.55
CA LYS A 93 -15.47 -2.23 3.67
C LYS A 93 -15.16 -2.53 5.14
N GLN A 94 -16.12 -3.10 5.87
CA GLN A 94 -16.05 -3.29 7.32
C GLN A 94 -14.82 -4.08 7.80
N ALA A 95 -14.39 -5.11 7.06
CA ALA A 95 -13.20 -5.88 7.40
C ALA A 95 -11.90 -5.05 7.28
N PHE A 96 -11.85 -4.14 6.33
CA PHE A 96 -10.73 -3.23 6.12
C PHE A 96 -10.72 -2.19 7.25
N ALA A 97 -11.85 -1.54 7.52
CA ALA A 97 -11.99 -0.59 8.62
C ALA A 97 -11.53 -1.16 9.96
N ARG A 98 -12.02 -2.35 10.35
CA ARG A 98 -11.57 -3.04 11.57
C ARG A 98 -10.07 -3.28 11.63
N THR A 99 -9.47 -3.62 10.50
CA THR A 99 -8.02 -3.83 10.42
C THR A 99 -7.27 -2.52 10.65
N ALA A 100 -7.70 -1.42 10.01
CA ALA A 100 -7.06 -0.12 10.20
C ALA A 100 -7.25 0.44 11.61
N TYR A 101 -8.44 0.29 12.22
CA TYR A 101 -8.67 0.65 13.63
C TYR A 101 -7.69 -0.08 14.56
N ARG A 102 -7.48 -1.39 14.34
CA ARG A 102 -6.50 -2.17 15.10
C ARG A 102 -5.07 -1.65 14.94
N GLU A 103 -4.66 -1.33 13.70
CA GLU A 103 -3.33 -0.77 13.42
C GLU A 103 -3.15 0.63 14.04
N ALA A 104 -4.24 1.40 14.18
CA ALA A 104 -4.22 2.68 14.90
C ALA A 104 -4.07 2.54 16.42
N GLY A 105 -4.14 1.32 16.97
CA GLY A 105 -4.28 1.09 18.41
C GLY A 105 -5.65 1.50 18.97
N ALA A 106 -6.57 1.94 18.11
CA ALA A 106 -7.95 2.21 18.46
C ALA A 106 -8.73 0.90 18.33
N ILE A 107 -8.78 0.10 19.38
CA ILE A 107 -9.70 -1.04 19.44
C ILE A 107 -11.09 -0.44 19.75
N PRO A 108 -12.09 -0.42 18.86
CA PRO A 108 -13.46 -0.41 19.33
C PRO A 108 -13.71 -1.80 19.88
N ASP A 109 -13.44 -1.98 21.17
CA ASP A 109 -13.85 -3.17 21.90
C ASP A 109 -15.37 -3.10 22.07
N ARG A 110 -16.09 -3.41 20.99
CA ARG A 110 -17.53 -3.67 20.98
C ARG A 110 -17.78 -5.01 20.34
N ILE A 111 -17.17 -6.04 20.94
CA ILE A 111 -17.82 -7.34 21.08
C ILE A 111 -17.87 -7.66 22.57
N VAL A 112 -18.59 -6.83 23.31
CA VAL A 112 -19.41 -7.36 24.39
C VAL A 112 -20.71 -7.77 23.72
N ALA A 113 -20.74 -8.99 23.21
CA ALA A 113 -21.98 -9.68 22.94
C ALA A 113 -22.16 -10.69 24.07
N ASP A 114 -22.67 -10.18 25.19
CA ASP A 114 -23.47 -10.99 26.11
C ASP A 114 -24.77 -11.34 25.36
N ALA A 115 -24.94 -12.62 25.02
CA ALA A 115 -26.21 -13.36 24.99
C ALA A 115 -25.94 -14.83 24.62
#